data_AF-M1BC75-F1
#
_entry.id   AF-M1BC75-F1
#
_cell.length_a   1.000
_cell.length_b   1.000
_cell.length_c   1.000
_cell.angle_alpha   90.00
_cell.angle_beta   90.00
_cell.angle_gamma   90.00
#
_symmetry.space_group_name_H-M   'P 1'
#
loop_
_entity.id
_entity.type
_entity.pdbx_description
1 polymer ?
#
loop_
_entity_poly.entity_id
_entity_poly.type
_entity_poly.pdbx_seq_one_letter_code
_entity_poly.pdbx_strand_id
1 'polypeptide(L)'
;CDLCCSEPGFCGDCCCILCRKLITLDYDGKLITSDYDGYSYIRCEATVVDGHICGHVSHLECALRAYMAGTVGGSINLDAEYLCRYCDTRTDLVPHALKLLNICTSVASYADIEKILNVGICILRGSQKSSAKELLHRIESINAKFLGLQLQE
;
A
#
# COMPACT_ATOMS: atom_id res chain seq x y z
N CYS A 1 -20.63 5.64 9.02
CA CYS A 1 -20.49 4.27 9.57
C CYS A 1 -21.05 4.33 10.97
N ASP A 2 -22.29 3.87 11.15
CA ASP A 2 -23.01 4.02 12.41
C ASP A 2 -22.70 2.91 13.42
N LEU A 3 -21.82 1.97 13.04
CA LEU A 3 -21.46 0.80 13.85
C LEU A 3 -20.29 1.04 14.81
N CYS A 4 -19.41 2.02 14.57
CA CYS A 4 -18.12 2.08 15.27
C CYS A 4 -17.66 3.47 15.75
N CYS A 5 -18.35 4.56 15.45
CA CYS A 5 -17.84 5.91 15.72
C CYS A 5 -18.91 6.88 16.24
N SER A 6 -18.55 7.65 17.26
CA SER A 6 -19.41 8.69 17.87
C SER A 6 -19.49 9.98 17.06
N GLU A 7 -18.61 10.18 16.08
CA GLU A 7 -18.62 11.33 15.17
C GLU A 7 -19.33 11.00 13.84
N PRO A 8 -20.40 11.73 13.48
CA PRO A 8 -21.06 11.59 12.20
C PRO A 8 -20.09 11.87 11.05
N GLY A 9 -19.86 10.88 10.18
CA GLY A 9 -19.02 11.01 8.98
C GLY A 9 -17.56 10.51 9.12
N PHE A 10 -17.14 10.12 10.32
CA PHE A 10 -15.82 9.52 10.53
C PHE A 10 -15.95 8.01 10.78
N CYS A 11 -15.19 7.20 10.06
CA CYS A 11 -15.01 5.78 10.36
C CYS A 11 -13.51 5.50 10.38
N GLY A 12 -12.98 5.07 11.53
CA GLY A 12 -11.57 4.69 11.66
C GLY A 12 -11.15 3.57 10.68
N ASP A 13 -12.10 2.74 10.26
CA ASP A 13 -11.90 1.68 9.25
C ASP A 13 -11.94 2.19 7.80
N CYS A 14 -12.37 3.42 7.54
CA CYS A 14 -12.58 3.94 6.17
C CYS A 14 -11.67 5.11 5.80
N CYS A 15 -10.84 5.61 6.71
CA CYS A 15 -9.97 6.76 6.47
C CYS A 15 -8.51 6.41 6.62
N CYS A 16 -7.67 6.96 5.75
CA CYS A 16 -6.23 6.92 5.95
C CYS A 16 -5.87 7.61 7.27
N ILE A 17 -5.20 6.90 8.18
CA ILE A 17 -4.79 7.42 9.48
C ILE A 17 -3.85 8.64 9.38
N LEU A 18 -3.14 8.79 8.25
CA LEU A 18 -2.14 9.83 8.04
C LEU A 18 -2.72 11.14 7.50
N CYS A 19 -3.62 11.06 6.50
CA CYS A 19 -4.17 12.26 5.85
C CYS A 19 -5.64 12.53 6.19
N ARG A 20 -6.28 11.65 6.98
CA ARG A 20 -7.70 11.71 7.37
C ARG A 20 -8.70 11.67 6.20
N LYS A 21 -8.24 11.49 4.97
CA LYS A 21 -9.10 11.31 3.80
C LYS A 21 -9.61 9.88 3.74
N LEU A 22 -10.82 9.72 3.22
CA LEU A 22 -11.42 8.42 2.96
C LEU A 22 -10.50 7.60 2.04
N ILE A 23 -10.32 6.33 2.39
CA ILE A 23 -10.08 5.29 1.40
C ILE A 23 -11.45 5.11 0.75
N THR A 24 -11.61 5.47 -0.52
CA THR A 24 -12.94 5.52 -1.13
C THR A 24 -13.57 4.11 -1.12
N LEU A 25 -14.71 3.96 -0.42
CA LEU A 25 -15.51 2.75 -0.18
C LEU A 25 -16.94 2.98 -0.67
N ASP A 26 -17.60 1.95 -1.19
CA ASP A 26 -18.92 1.96 -1.82
C ASP A 26 -20.01 1.80 -0.79
N TYR A 27 -21.26 1.94 -1.24
CA TYR A 27 -22.43 1.91 -0.39
C TYR A 27 -22.61 0.57 0.34
N ASP A 28 -21.97 -0.51 -0.12
CA ASP A 28 -21.92 -1.83 0.52
C ASP A 28 -20.68 -2.00 1.43
N GLY A 29 -19.91 -0.92 1.65
CA GLY A 29 -18.65 -0.95 2.41
C GLY A 29 -17.48 -1.54 1.62
N LYS A 30 -17.56 -1.57 0.28
CA LYS A 30 -16.55 -2.14 -0.63
C LYS A 30 -15.92 -1.05 -1.48
N LEU A 31 -14.60 -0.94 -1.56
CA LEU A 31 -13.88 0.17 -2.22
C LEU A 31 -14.57 0.83 -3.47
N ILE A 32 -14.99 2.11 -3.43
CA ILE A 32 -15.31 2.90 -4.65
C ILE A 32 -13.99 3.36 -5.19
N THR A 33 -13.46 2.69 -6.19
CA THR A 33 -12.76 3.40 -7.25
C THR A 33 -13.06 2.70 -8.57
N SER A 34 -12.79 3.41 -9.65
CA SER A 34 -12.64 2.85 -10.99
C SER A 34 -11.76 1.58 -10.95
N ASP A 35 -12.41 0.42 -10.96
CA ASP A 35 -11.97 -0.93 -11.33
C ASP A 35 -10.69 -1.54 -10.71
N TYR A 36 -9.86 -0.79 -9.97
CA TYR A 36 -8.52 -1.25 -9.61
C TYR A 36 -8.09 -0.78 -8.22
N ASP A 37 -8.46 -1.50 -7.16
CA ASP A 37 -8.36 -0.94 -5.80
C ASP A 37 -7.69 -1.85 -4.77
N GLY A 38 -6.83 -2.76 -5.20
CA GLY A 38 -6.04 -3.61 -4.29
C GLY A 38 -4.68 -3.03 -3.90
N TYR A 39 -4.30 -1.87 -4.44
CA TYR A 39 -2.90 -1.41 -4.47
C TYR A 39 -2.63 -0.06 -3.79
N SER A 40 -3.66 0.70 -3.45
CA SER A 40 -3.54 2.10 -3.04
C SER A 40 -3.37 2.26 -1.51
N TYR A 41 -3.64 1.21 -0.73
CA TYR A 41 -3.67 1.26 0.72
C TYR A 41 -3.17 -0.04 1.38
N ILE A 42 -2.84 0.07 2.66
CA ILE A 42 -2.53 -1.05 3.55
C ILE A 42 -3.43 -0.98 4.79
N ARG A 43 -3.96 -2.15 5.20
CA ARG A 43 -4.67 -2.33 6.47
C ARG A 43 -3.76 -3.01 7.48
N CYS A 44 -3.74 -2.51 8.71
CA CYS A 44 -3.03 -3.18 9.79
C CYS A 44 -3.84 -4.38 10.31
N GLU A 45 -3.28 -5.57 10.17
CA GLU A 45 -3.90 -6.84 10.59
C GLU A 45 -3.40 -7.32 11.96
N ALA A 46 -2.66 -6.49 12.68
CA ALA A 46 -2.13 -6.84 14.00
C ALA A 46 -3.25 -6.99 15.03
N THR A 47 -3.17 -8.02 15.87
CA THR A 47 -4.04 -8.17 17.04
C THR A 47 -3.49 -7.31 18.18
N VAL A 48 -4.30 -6.36 18.67
CA VAL A 48 -3.96 -5.52 19.84
C VAL A 48 -4.32 -6.24 21.15
N VAL A 49 -3.89 -5.67 22.28
CA VAL A 49 -3.96 -6.28 23.63
C VAL A 49 -5.36 -6.81 23.99
N ASP A 50 -6.42 -6.15 23.51
CA ASP A 50 -7.80 -6.55 23.78
C ASP A 50 -8.32 -7.68 22.86
N GLY A 51 -7.45 -8.33 22.08
CA GLY A 51 -7.81 -9.42 21.16
C GLY A 51 -8.45 -8.96 19.84
N HIS A 52 -8.58 -7.65 19.64
CA HIS A 52 -9.17 -7.06 18.43
C HIS A 52 -8.10 -6.81 17.37
N ILE A 53 -8.48 -6.86 16.09
CA ILE A 53 -7.59 -6.45 14.99
C ILE A 53 -7.49 -4.91 14.99
N CYS A 54 -6.28 -4.38 14.84
CA CYS A 54 -6.00 -2.94 14.78
C CYS A 54 -6.85 -2.23 13.72
N GLY A 55 -6.98 -2.81 12.54
CA GLY A 55 -7.96 -2.41 11.51
C GLY A 55 -7.63 -1.11 10.76
N HIS A 56 -6.75 -0.26 11.31
CA HIS A 56 -6.39 1.02 10.74
C HIS A 56 -5.77 0.89 9.34
N VAL A 57 -6.21 1.77 8.45
CA VAL A 57 -5.78 1.82 7.04
C VAL A 57 -4.91 3.04 6.77
N SER A 58 -3.98 2.90 5.82
CA SER A 58 -3.17 4.00 5.29
C SER A 58 -3.11 3.91 3.77
N HIS A 59 -3.26 5.03 3.06
CA HIS A 59 -2.78 5.09 1.68
C HIS A 59 -1.27 4.77 1.68
N LEU A 60 -0.83 3.90 0.77
CA LEU A 60 0.58 3.55 0.65
C LEU A 60 1.44 4.77 0.33
N GLU A 61 0.97 5.67 -0.54
CA GLU A 61 1.68 6.91 -0.84
C GLU A 61 1.84 7.78 0.42
N CYS A 62 0.78 7.90 1.23
CA CYS A 62 0.86 8.64 2.49
C CYS A 62 1.88 7.98 3.44
N ALA A 63 1.88 6.66 3.54
CA ALA A 63 2.80 5.93 4.40
C ALA A 63 4.26 6.08 3.95
N LEU A 64 4.54 5.97 2.64
CA LEU A 64 5.86 6.19 2.06
C LEU A 64 6.34 7.62 2.32
N ARG A 65 5.50 8.63 2.07
CA ARG A 65 5.83 10.05 2.29
C ARG A 65 6.03 10.40 3.77
N ALA A 66 5.35 9.69 4.67
CA ALA A 66 5.49 9.87 6.10
C ALA A 66 6.62 9.03 6.72
N TYR A 67 7.42 8.33 5.91
CA TYR A 67 8.47 7.40 6.36
C TYR A 67 7.93 6.28 7.29
N MET A 68 6.67 5.89 7.07
CA MET A 68 5.99 4.79 7.76
C MET A 68 5.90 3.53 6.88
N ALA A 69 6.43 3.56 5.67
CA ALA A 69 6.50 2.41 4.77
C ALA A 69 7.82 2.39 3.98
N GLY A 70 8.24 1.19 3.58
CA GLY A 70 9.42 0.95 2.73
C GLY A 70 10.69 0.66 3.52
N THR A 71 11.84 1.01 2.95
CA THR A 71 13.14 0.95 3.64
C THR A 71 13.46 2.33 4.23
N VAL A 72 13.46 2.43 5.56
CA VAL A 72 13.61 3.69 6.28
C VAL A 72 14.73 3.55 7.30
N GLY A 73 15.78 4.37 7.19
CA GLY A 73 16.89 4.37 8.15
C GLY A 73 16.56 5.08 9.48
N GLY A 74 17.60 5.37 10.27
CA GLY A 74 17.46 6.09 11.55
C GLY A 74 16.83 5.24 12.65
N SER A 75 16.11 5.88 13.57
CA SER A 75 15.51 5.20 14.73
C SER A 75 14.32 4.30 14.39
N ILE A 76 13.62 4.55 13.28
CA ILE A 76 12.48 3.72 12.84
C ILE A 76 12.99 2.40 12.26
N ASN A 77 14.07 2.44 11.45
CA ASN A 77 14.76 1.27 10.91
C ASN A 77 13.81 0.21 10.31
N LEU A 78 13.10 0.57 9.24
CA LEU A 78 12.24 -0.33 8.46
C LEU A 78 13.03 -0.94 7.29
N ASP A 79 12.76 -2.20 6.97
CA ASP A 79 13.32 -2.89 5.80
C ASP A 79 12.19 -3.49 4.95
N ALA A 80 11.71 -2.76 3.94
CA ALA A 80 10.50 -3.09 3.17
C ALA A 80 9.29 -3.44 4.08
N GLU A 81 9.03 -2.58 5.06
CA GLU A 81 7.98 -2.77 6.08
C GLU A 81 7.06 -1.57 6.14
N TYR A 82 5.85 -1.78 6.69
CA TYR A 82 4.94 -0.72 7.11
C TYR A 82 4.86 -0.67 8.63
N LEU A 83 4.96 0.51 9.22
CA LEU A 83 4.73 0.77 10.64
C LEU A 83 3.34 1.38 10.83
N CYS A 84 2.44 0.67 11.50
CA CYS A 84 1.14 1.22 11.85
C CYS A 84 1.30 2.31 12.90
N ARG A 85 0.86 3.54 12.59
CA ARG A 85 0.93 4.69 13.52
C ARG A 85 0.03 4.59 14.76
N TYR A 86 -0.88 3.62 14.80
CA TYR A 86 -1.79 3.41 15.93
C TYR A 86 -1.24 2.42 16.95
N CYS A 87 -0.84 1.23 16.49
CA CYS A 87 -0.40 0.14 17.36
C CYS A 87 1.10 -0.15 17.31
N ASP A 88 1.87 0.64 16.55
CA ASP A 88 3.32 0.50 16.34
C ASP A 88 3.76 -0.88 15.83
N THR A 89 2.82 -1.68 15.31
CA THR A 89 3.14 -2.97 14.71
C THR A 89 3.74 -2.79 13.32
N ARG A 90 4.77 -3.58 13.03
CA ARG A 90 5.40 -3.67 11.72
C ARG A 90 4.76 -4.77 10.88
N THR A 91 4.59 -4.50 9.59
CA THR A 91 4.04 -5.44 8.61
C THR A 91 5.00 -5.56 7.45
N ASP A 92 5.37 -6.79 7.07
CA ASP A 92 6.20 -7.04 5.89
C ASP A 92 5.44 -6.64 4.61
N LEU A 93 6.05 -5.79 3.79
CA LEU A 93 5.44 -5.30 2.55
C LEU A 93 5.82 -6.09 1.31
N VAL A 94 6.76 -7.04 1.39
CA VAL A 94 7.14 -7.85 0.22
C VAL A 94 5.94 -8.61 -0.38
N PRO A 95 5.07 -9.27 0.40
CA PRO A 95 3.87 -9.90 -0.14
C PRO A 95 2.90 -8.88 -0.77
N HIS A 96 2.84 -7.68 -0.20
CA HIS A 96 2.02 -6.61 -0.74
C HIS A 96 2.55 -6.14 -2.11
N ALA A 97 3.86 -5.92 -2.24
CA ALA A 97 4.48 -5.59 -3.52
C ALA A 97 4.30 -6.68 -4.59
N LEU A 98 4.27 -7.95 -4.19
CA LEU A 98 3.95 -9.05 -5.12
C LEU A 98 2.49 -8.97 -5.58
N LYS A 99 1.56 -8.66 -4.67
CA LYS A 99 0.15 -8.42 -5.01
C LYS A 99 0.00 -7.26 -5.99
N LEU A 100 0.73 -6.16 -5.80
CA LEU A 100 0.77 -5.02 -6.73
C LEU A 100 1.13 -5.49 -8.14
N LEU A 101 2.20 -6.27 -8.27
CA LEU A 101 2.64 -6.79 -9.57
C LEU A 101 1.58 -7.68 -10.23
N ASN A 102 0.88 -8.51 -9.46
CA ASN A 102 -0.18 -9.36 -9.99
C ASN A 102 -1.38 -8.54 -10.50
N ILE A 103 -1.71 -7.42 -9.85
CA ILE A 103 -2.81 -6.53 -10.29
C ILE A 103 -2.52 -5.96 -11.68
N CYS A 104 -1.26 -5.64 -12.01
CA CYS A 104 -0.89 -5.14 -13.34
C CYS A 104 -1.29 -6.10 -14.49
N THR A 105 -1.50 -7.39 -14.20
CA THR A 105 -1.95 -8.36 -15.22
C THR A 105 -3.43 -8.20 -15.61
N SER A 106 -4.21 -7.51 -14.79
CA SER A 106 -5.65 -7.29 -15.01
C SER A 106 -6.01 -5.84 -15.31
N VAL A 107 -5.04 -4.92 -15.27
CA VAL A 107 -5.23 -3.48 -15.52
C VAL A 107 -5.04 -3.18 -17.01
N ALA A 108 -6.00 -2.50 -17.62
CA ALA A 108 -5.91 -2.09 -19.03
C ALA A 108 -5.22 -0.72 -19.22
N SER A 109 -5.21 0.11 -18.19
CA SER A 109 -4.65 1.47 -18.21
C SER A 109 -3.14 1.46 -17.97
N TYR A 110 -2.36 1.83 -18.99
CA TYR A 110 -0.90 1.95 -18.86
C TYR A 110 -0.46 2.94 -17.78
N ALA A 111 -1.15 4.08 -17.66
CA ALA A 111 -0.84 5.07 -16.63
C ALA A 111 -1.04 4.51 -15.22
N ASP A 112 -2.00 3.61 -15.03
CA ASP A 112 -2.23 2.98 -13.73
C ASP A 112 -1.25 1.83 -13.47
N ILE A 113 -0.87 1.06 -14.51
CA ILE A 113 0.24 0.10 -14.42
C ILE A 113 1.52 0.80 -13.95
N GLU A 114 1.89 1.93 -14.57
CA GLU A 114 3.07 2.69 -14.19
C GLU A 114 3.02 3.15 -12.73
N LYS A 115 1.88 3.69 -12.27
CA LYS A 115 1.69 4.08 -10.87
C LYS A 115 1.86 2.88 -9.92
N ILE A 116 1.25 1.74 -10.23
CA ILE A 116 1.34 0.52 -9.41
C ILE A 116 2.79 0.03 -9.31
N LEU A 117 3.50 -0.04 -10.43
CA LEU A 117 4.91 -0.47 -10.47
C LEU A 117 5.78 0.50 -9.67
N ASN A 118 5.57 1.82 -9.79
CA ASN A 118 6.31 2.82 -9.03
C ASN A 118 6.10 2.70 -7.52
N VAL A 119 4.88 2.39 -7.05
CA VAL A 119 4.63 2.11 -5.63
C VAL A 119 5.42 0.87 -5.17
N GLY A 120 5.40 -0.20 -5.97
CA GLY A 120 6.18 -1.41 -5.68
C GLY A 120 7.68 -1.16 -5.60
N ILE A 121 8.22 -0.36 -6.53
CA ILE A 121 9.62 0.07 -6.53
C ILE A 121 9.94 0.84 -5.24
N CYS A 122 9.12 1.82 -4.86
CA CYS A 122 9.32 2.62 -3.65
C CYS A 122 9.30 1.78 -2.37
N ILE A 123 8.45 0.74 -2.29
CA ILE A 123 8.39 -0.18 -1.16
C ILE A 123 9.69 -0.98 -1.01
N LEU A 124 10.21 -1.51 -2.12
CA LEU A 124 11.30 -2.50 -2.11
C LEU A 124 12.70 -1.89 -2.21
N ARG A 125 12.81 -0.66 -2.72
CA ARG A 125 14.10 0.00 -2.95
C ARG A 125 14.90 0.10 -1.65
N GLY A 126 16.18 -0.27 -1.73
CA GLY A 126 17.13 -0.23 -0.61
C GLY A 126 17.02 -1.38 0.38
N SER A 127 16.01 -2.26 0.24
CA SER A 127 15.80 -3.37 1.15
C SER A 127 16.98 -4.33 1.18
N GLN A 128 17.26 -4.93 2.34
CA GLN A 128 18.30 -5.96 2.47
C GLN A 128 17.78 -7.39 2.28
N LYS A 129 16.46 -7.59 2.35
CA LYS A 129 15.80 -8.87 2.10
C LYS A 129 16.07 -9.36 0.67
N SER A 130 16.48 -10.63 0.54
CA SER A 130 16.71 -11.26 -0.78
C SER A 130 15.44 -11.29 -1.62
N SER A 131 14.29 -11.63 -1.02
CA SER A 131 12.98 -11.64 -1.66
C SER A 131 12.58 -10.26 -2.20
N ALA A 132 12.89 -9.18 -1.47
CA ALA A 132 12.63 -7.82 -1.92
C ALA A 132 13.51 -7.43 -3.12
N LYS A 133 14.80 -7.78 -3.09
CA LYS A 133 15.74 -7.53 -4.21
C LYS A 133 15.33 -8.27 -5.48
N GLU A 134 14.95 -9.55 -5.36
CA GLU A 134 14.48 -10.36 -6.48
C GLU A 134 13.20 -9.78 -7.09
N LEU A 135 12.23 -9.43 -6.25
CA LEU A 135 10.97 -8.85 -6.70
C LEU A 135 11.16 -7.48 -7.33
N LEU A 136 12.04 -6.63 -6.77
CA LEU A 136 12.38 -5.33 -7.34
C LEU A 136 12.95 -5.48 -8.75
N HIS A 137 13.91 -6.38 -8.94
CA HIS A 137 14.49 -6.63 -10.27
C HIS A 137 13.42 -7.09 -11.29
N ARG A 138 12.45 -7.91 -10.87
CA ARG A 138 11.31 -8.31 -11.72
C ARG A 138 10.44 -7.11 -12.09
N ILE A 139 10.09 -6.26 -11.13
CA ILE A 139 9.27 -5.05 -11.36
C ILE A 139 9.99 -4.08 -12.29
N GLU A 140 11.28 -3.82 -12.07
CA GLU A 140 12.10 -2.93 -12.90
C GLU A 140 12.24 -3.45 -14.33
N SER A 141 12.44 -4.77 -14.51
CA SER A 141 12.48 -5.39 -15.84
C SER A 141 11.16 -5.23 -16.61
N ILE A 142 10.03 -5.35 -15.91
CA ILE A 142 8.70 -5.15 -16.49
C ILE A 142 8.49 -3.68 -16.84
N ASN A 143 8.80 -2.76 -15.92
CA ASN A 143 8.65 -1.33 -16.13
C ASN A 143 9.48 -0.84 -17.33
N ALA A 144 10.73 -1.31 -17.46
CA ALA A 144 11.59 -0.98 -18.60
C ALA A 144 11.02 -1.48 -19.95
N LYS A 145 10.43 -2.67 -19.98
CA LYS A 145 9.76 -3.19 -21.19
C LYS A 145 8.53 -2.36 -21.55
N PHE A 146 7.74 -1.95 -20.55
CA PHE A 146 6.58 -1.08 -20.77
C PHE A 146 6.96 0.29 -21.33
N LEU A 147 7.98 0.95 -20.76
CA LEU A 147 8.49 2.23 -21.26
C LEU A 147 9.04 2.11 -22.69
N GLY A 148 9.67 0.98 -23.03
CA GLY A 148 10.15 0.72 -24.38
C GLY A 148 9.03 0.55 -25.42
N LEU A 149 7.88 0.01 -25.02
CA LEU A 149 6.70 -0.14 -25.90
C LEU A 149 6.00 1.20 -26.14
N GLN A 150 5.92 2.09 -25.14
CA GLN A 150 5.30 3.40 -25.29
C GLN A 150 6.05 4.37 -26.22
N LEU A 151 7.35 4.15 -26.43
CA LEU A 151 8.17 4.96 -27.35
C LEU A 151 8.09 4.50 -28.82
N GLN A 152 7.34 3.42 -29.09
CA GLN A 152 7.14 2.86 -30.43
C GLN A 152 5.77 3.19 -31.04
N GLU A 153 4.90 3.88 -30.29
CA GLU A 153 3.60 4.43 -30.73
C GLU A 153 3.69 5.94 -31.00
#